data_AF-A0A932WCR3-F1
#
_entry.id   AF-A0A932WCR3-F1
#
_cell.length_a   1.000
_cell.length_b   1.000
_cell.length_c   1.000
_cell.angle_alpha   90.00
_cell.angle_beta   90.00
_cell.angle_gamma   90.00
#
_symmetry.space_group_name_H-M   'P 1'
#
loop_
_entity.id
_entity.type
_entity.pdbx_description
1 polymer ?
#
loop_
_entity_poly.entity_id
_entity_poly.type
_entity_poly.pdbx_seq_one_letter_code
_entity_poly.pdbx_strand_id
1 'polypeptide(L)'
;MSVQALWRDRDQNLRLYGAKCKACGRVQYPPQRLCTFCHARDQMETVRMADKRGDIFTYSMDYVAGTPDVPLVITIINFQGGGRMLSMLTDRKVPDVRIGLPVEMTFRKVGIFMEGVHNYYWKAMPIRGATVAAAKAA
;
A
#
# COMPACT_ATOMS: atom_id res chain seq x y z
N MET A 1 -3.30 -9.44 -14.21
CA MET A 1 -2.12 -8.81 -14.85
C MET A 1 -1.52 -9.84 -15.80
N SER A 2 -1.18 -9.46 -17.04
CA SER A 2 -0.46 -10.38 -17.93
C SER A 2 0.96 -10.65 -17.42
N VAL A 3 1.55 -11.78 -17.81
CA VAL A 3 2.92 -12.17 -17.42
C VAL A 3 3.94 -11.08 -17.77
N GLN A 4 3.78 -10.44 -18.93
CA GLN A 4 4.64 -9.34 -19.38
C GLN A 4 4.54 -8.09 -18.49
N ALA A 5 3.33 -7.74 -18.03
CA ALA A 5 3.15 -6.63 -17.10
C ALA A 5 3.78 -6.95 -15.74
N LEU A 6 3.61 -8.17 -15.24
CA LEU A 6 4.25 -8.61 -14.00
C LEU A 6 5.78 -8.52 -14.07
N TRP A 7 6.37 -8.89 -15.21
CA TRP A 7 7.82 -8.78 -15.42
C TRP A 7 8.31 -7.34 -15.43
N ARG A 8 7.64 -6.45 -16.18
CA ARG A 8 8.01 -5.02 -16.27
C ARG A 8 7.89 -4.31 -14.92
N ASP A 9 6.80 -4.59 -14.21
CA ASP A 9 6.46 -3.88 -12.98
C ASP A 9 6.91 -4.65 -11.73
N ARG A 10 7.81 -5.64 -11.87
CA ARG A 10 8.26 -6.52 -10.77
C ARG A 10 8.84 -5.76 -9.58
N ASP A 11 9.50 -4.64 -9.85
CA ASP A 11 10.15 -3.81 -8.83
C ASP A 11 9.11 -3.04 -8.01
N GLN A 12 8.06 -2.55 -8.67
CA GLN A 12 6.91 -1.96 -7.99
C GLN A 12 6.09 -3.02 -7.24
N ASN A 13 5.84 -4.17 -7.86
CA ASN A 13 4.84 -5.12 -7.36
C ASN A 13 5.39 -6.12 -6.34
N LEU A 14 6.59 -6.67 -6.56
CA LEU A 14 7.20 -7.65 -5.66
C LEU A 14 8.06 -6.98 -4.60
N ARG A 15 8.81 -5.92 -4.96
CA ARG A 15 9.74 -5.24 -4.04
C ARG A 15 9.14 -4.00 -3.36
N LEU A 16 7.96 -3.56 -3.79
CA LEU A 16 7.30 -2.34 -3.32
C LEU A 16 8.19 -1.10 -3.43
N TYR A 17 8.84 -0.91 -4.58
CA TYR A 17 9.59 0.31 -4.85
C TYR A 17 8.66 1.44 -5.30
N GLY A 18 8.79 2.59 -4.65
CA GLY A 18 8.30 3.89 -5.10
C GLY A 18 9.44 4.73 -5.69
N ALA A 19 9.16 6.01 -5.92
CA ALA A 19 10.11 6.96 -6.48
C ALA A 19 10.24 8.19 -5.57
N LYS A 20 11.46 8.63 -5.29
CA LYS A 20 11.77 9.93 -4.68
C LYS A 20 12.32 10.86 -5.73
N CYS A 21 11.71 12.02 -5.89
CA CYS A 21 12.22 13.04 -6.80
C CYS A 21 13.52 13.61 -6.24
N LYS A 22 14.60 13.60 -7.03
CA LYS A 22 15.90 14.17 -6.64
C LYS A 22 15.86 15.70 -6.57
N ALA A 23 14.99 16.35 -7.33
CA ALA A 23 14.89 17.81 -7.40
C ALA A 23 14.12 18.42 -6.20
N CYS A 24 12.99 17.82 -5.79
CA CYS A 24 12.16 18.36 -4.69
C CYS A 24 12.08 17.46 -3.45
N GLY A 25 12.71 16.27 -3.48
CA GLY A 25 12.73 15.33 -2.36
C GLY A 25 11.44 14.56 -2.09
N ARG A 26 10.34 14.83 -2.82
CA ARG A 26 9.03 14.17 -2.60
C ARG A 26 9.06 12.70 -3.00
N VAL A 27 8.61 11.84 -2.08
CA VAL A 27 8.37 10.41 -2.33
C VAL A 27 6.96 10.21 -2.90
N GLN A 28 6.86 9.37 -3.93
CA GLN A 28 5.65 9.07 -4.69
C GLN A 28 5.52 7.54 -4.88
N TYR A 29 4.30 7.06 -4.78
CA TYR A 29 3.92 5.70 -5.11
C TYR A 29 2.57 5.75 -5.84
N PRO A 30 2.35 5.00 -6.93
CA PRO A 30 3.33 4.20 -7.68
C PRO A 30 4.52 5.02 -8.23
N PRO A 31 5.67 4.39 -8.55
CA PRO A 31 6.78 5.09 -9.18
C PRO A 31 6.37 5.65 -10.55
N GLN A 32 6.72 6.90 -10.81
CA GLN A 32 6.43 7.61 -12.06
C GLN A 32 7.70 8.26 -12.58
N ARG A 33 7.82 8.42 -13.90
CA ARG A 33 8.97 9.13 -14.53
C ARG A 33 8.92 10.65 -14.36
N LEU A 34 7.73 11.19 -14.11
CA LEU A 34 7.47 12.61 -13.93
C LEU A 34 7.05 12.87 -12.49
N CYS A 35 7.63 13.89 -11.87
CA CYS A 35 7.21 14.31 -10.54
C CYS A 35 5.86 15.02 -10.62
N THR A 36 4.85 14.54 -9.88
CA THR A 36 3.52 15.18 -9.85
C THR A 36 3.51 16.56 -9.19
N PHE A 37 4.60 16.97 -8.55
CA PHE A 37 4.69 18.24 -7.85
C PHE A 37 5.54 19.28 -8.61
N CYS A 38 6.78 18.92 -8.96
CA CYS A 38 7.73 19.86 -9.59
C CYS A 38 7.96 19.57 -11.09
N HIS A 39 7.29 18.58 -11.66
CA HIS A 39 7.38 18.17 -13.07
C HIS A 39 8.78 17.78 -13.56
N ALA A 40 9.75 17.59 -12.66
CA ALA A 40 11.07 17.07 -13.00
C ALA A 40 10.91 15.68 -13.63
N ARG A 41 11.55 15.49 -14.79
CA ARG A 41 11.48 14.29 -15.60
C ARG A 41 12.75 13.46 -15.43
N ASP A 42 12.58 12.15 -15.27
CA ASP A 42 13.68 11.16 -15.18
C ASP A 42 14.70 11.43 -14.05
N GLN A 43 14.34 12.28 -13.09
CA GLN A 43 15.14 12.60 -11.91
C GLN A 43 14.56 11.92 -10.67
N MET A 44 14.41 10.60 -10.77
CA MET A 44 13.81 9.77 -9.73
C MET A 44 14.83 8.80 -9.16
N GLU A 45 14.83 8.68 -7.85
CA GLU A 45 15.57 7.66 -7.10
C GLU A 45 14.58 6.61 -6.62
N THR A 46 14.92 5.33 -6.74
CA THR A 46 14.08 4.24 -6.23
C THR A 46 14.10 4.22 -4.71
N VAL A 47 12.92 4.13 -4.09
CA VAL A 47 12.80 4.07 -2.63
C VAL A 47 11.97 2.87 -2.23
N ARG A 48 12.51 2.07 -1.30
CA ARG A 48 11.80 0.92 -0.74
C ARG A 48 10.68 1.39 0.17
N MET A 49 9.45 1.04 -0.19
CA MET A 49 8.26 1.33 0.61
C MET A 49 7.88 0.14 1.50
N ALA A 50 8.39 -1.07 1.19
CA ALA A 50 8.12 -2.30 1.94
C ALA A 50 8.42 -2.18 3.44
N ASP A 51 9.50 -1.48 3.80
CA ASP A 51 9.94 -1.37 5.19
C ASP A 51 9.40 -0.09 5.86
N LYS A 52 8.57 0.68 5.15
CA LYS A 52 7.99 1.92 5.67
C LYS A 52 6.66 1.64 6.35
N ARG A 53 6.52 2.21 7.54
CA ARG A 53 5.22 2.32 8.22
C ARG A 53 4.36 3.36 7.53
N GLY A 54 3.06 3.26 7.72
CA GLY A 54 2.10 4.26 7.27
C GLY A 54 0.89 4.29 8.16
N ASP A 55 -0.04 5.18 7.84
CA ASP A 55 -1.29 5.34 8.56
C ASP A 55 -2.46 5.32 7.57
N ILE A 56 -3.60 4.77 8.01
CA ILE A 56 -4.83 4.77 7.20
C ILE A 56 -5.29 6.22 7.00
N PHE A 57 -5.22 6.72 5.78
CA PHE A 57 -5.77 8.02 5.39
C PHE A 57 -7.30 7.98 5.27
N THR A 58 -7.81 6.94 4.62
CA THR A 58 -9.25 6.64 4.52
C THR A 58 -9.44 5.15 4.23
N TYR A 59 -10.64 4.63 4.45
CA TYR A 59 -10.97 3.24 4.19
C TYR A 59 -12.44 3.07 3.78
N SER A 60 -12.72 1.94 3.14
CA SER A 60 -14.07 1.44 2.86
C SER A 60 -14.15 -0.03 3.27
N MET A 61 -15.32 -0.46 3.74
CA MET A 61 -15.60 -1.84 4.13
C MET A 61 -16.68 -2.42 3.22
N ASP A 62 -16.33 -3.42 2.43
CA ASP A 62 -17.25 -4.11 1.53
C ASP A 62 -17.59 -5.50 2.08
N TYR A 63 -18.85 -5.68 2.49
CA TYR A 63 -19.38 -6.94 3.02
C TYR A 63 -19.91 -7.89 1.95
N VAL A 64 -20.05 -7.42 0.70
CA VAL A 64 -20.62 -8.17 -0.43
C VAL A 64 -19.53 -8.70 -1.36
N ALA A 65 -18.31 -8.17 -1.26
CA ALA A 65 -17.15 -8.66 -2.00
C ALA A 65 -16.98 -10.18 -1.85
N GLY A 66 -16.78 -10.87 -2.98
CA GLY A 66 -16.50 -12.30 -3.06
C GLY A 66 -15.07 -12.66 -2.60
N THR A 67 -14.74 -12.36 -1.34
CA THR A 67 -13.45 -12.66 -0.71
C THR A 67 -13.67 -13.52 0.54
N PRO A 68 -12.75 -14.43 0.87
CA PRO A 68 -12.79 -15.14 2.15
C PRO A 68 -12.50 -14.22 3.36
N ASP A 69 -11.84 -13.08 3.14
CA ASP A 69 -11.54 -12.08 4.19
C ASP A 69 -12.65 -11.02 4.23
N VAL A 70 -13.74 -11.32 4.96
CA VAL A 70 -14.94 -10.48 5.06
C VAL A 70 -14.91 -9.63 6.35
N PRO A 71 -15.25 -8.32 6.29
CA PRO A 71 -15.49 -7.51 5.08
C PRO A 71 -14.19 -7.21 4.33
N LEU A 72 -14.21 -7.09 3.01
CA LEU A 72 -13.05 -6.57 2.28
C LEU A 72 -12.79 -5.12 2.70
N VAL A 73 -11.73 -4.88 3.46
CA VAL A 73 -11.35 -3.52 3.87
C VAL A 73 -10.31 -2.97 2.90
N ILE A 74 -10.73 -2.01 2.10
CA ILE A 74 -9.88 -1.28 1.17
C ILE A 74 -9.44 0.01 1.85
N THR A 75 -8.15 0.26 1.87
CA THR A 75 -7.55 1.42 2.54
C THR A 75 -6.74 2.25 1.57
N ILE A 76 -6.68 3.55 1.83
CA ILE A 76 -5.66 4.44 1.29
C ILE A 76 -4.70 4.73 2.42
N ILE A 77 -3.41 4.52 2.19
CA ILE A 77 -2.36 4.61 3.23
C ILE A 77 -1.41 5.73 2.86
N ASN A 78 -1.13 6.59 3.83
CA ASN A 78 -0.03 7.55 3.73
C ASN A 78 1.20 6.92 4.38
N PHE A 79 2.29 6.79 3.63
CA PHE A 79 3.54 6.29 4.18
C PHE A 79 4.32 7.38 4.92
N GLN A 80 5.06 6.98 5.95
CA GLN A 80 6.04 7.83 6.60
C GLN A 80 7.12 8.26 5.59
N GLY A 81 7.38 9.57 5.53
CA GLY A 81 8.27 10.16 4.51
C GLY A 81 7.64 10.34 3.13
N GLY A 82 6.32 10.14 2.99
CA GLY A 82 5.57 10.45 1.77
C GLY A 82 5.30 9.25 0.87
N GLY A 83 4.41 9.46 -0.11
CA GLY A 83 3.82 8.40 -0.92
C GLY A 83 2.48 7.96 -0.37
N ARG A 84 1.56 7.60 -1.28
CA ARG A 84 0.21 7.16 -0.96
C ARG A 84 -0.12 5.91 -1.75
N MET A 85 -0.72 4.91 -1.12
CA MET A 85 -1.04 3.65 -1.77
C MET A 85 -2.44 3.17 -1.42
N LEU A 86 -3.15 2.67 -2.42
CA LEU A 86 -4.34 1.86 -2.21
C LEU A 86 -3.90 0.44 -1.86
N SER A 87 -4.39 -0.08 -0.74
CA SER A 87 -4.07 -1.42 -0.27
C SER A 87 -5.25 -2.07 0.44
N MET A 88 -5.34 -3.39 0.39
CA MET A 88 -6.25 -4.16 1.24
C MET A 88 -5.66 -4.28 2.64
N LEU A 89 -6.48 -4.07 3.67
CA LEU A 89 -6.08 -4.29 5.06
C LEU A 89 -6.33 -5.75 5.45
N THR A 90 -5.38 -6.40 6.11
CA THR A 90 -5.44 -7.79 6.55
C THR A 90 -5.09 -7.91 8.03
N ASP A 91 -5.29 -9.08 8.63
CA ASP A 91 -5.08 -9.40 10.06
C ASP A 91 -5.60 -8.31 11.01
N ARG A 92 -6.82 -7.85 10.77
CA ARG A 92 -7.47 -6.77 11.51
C ARG A 92 -8.65 -7.30 12.32
N LYS A 93 -8.97 -6.61 13.42
CA LYS A 93 -10.28 -6.68 14.03
C LYS A 93 -11.13 -5.56 13.45
N VAL A 94 -12.29 -5.89 12.89
CA VAL A 94 -13.17 -4.91 12.21
C VAL A 94 -13.47 -3.67 13.06
N PRO A 95 -13.78 -3.77 14.37
CA PRO A 95 -14.05 -2.60 15.21
C PRO A 95 -12.86 -1.66 15.41
N ASP A 96 -11.62 -2.15 15.22
CA ASP A 96 -10.41 -1.37 15.46
C ASP A 96 -9.99 -0.56 14.23
N VAL A 97 -10.61 -0.79 13.08
CA VAL A 97 -10.29 -0.10 11.82
C VAL A 97 -10.81 1.33 11.88
N ARG A 98 -9.90 2.29 11.81
CA ARG A 98 -10.20 3.72 11.81
C ARG A 98 -9.17 4.52 11.04
N ILE A 99 -9.52 5.77 10.69
CA ILE A 99 -8.57 6.74 10.14
C ILE A 99 -7.44 6.98 11.17
N GLY A 100 -6.21 7.07 10.68
CA GLY A 100 -5.01 7.23 11.50
C GLY A 100 -4.54 5.97 12.22
N LEU A 101 -5.12 4.80 11.93
CA LEU A 101 -4.59 3.54 12.46
C LEU A 101 -3.21 3.25 11.84
N PRO A 102 -2.16 2.99 12.65
CA PRO A 102 -0.84 2.70 12.13
C PRO A 102 -0.77 1.29 11.55
N VAL A 103 -0.17 1.20 10.37
CA VAL A 103 -0.05 -0.02 9.57
C VAL A 103 1.36 -0.23 9.07
N GLU A 104 1.70 -1.50 8.83
CA GLU A 104 2.91 -1.94 8.14
C GLU A 104 2.56 -2.82 6.95
N MET A 105 3.50 -2.98 6.02
CA MET A 105 3.27 -3.73 4.79
C MET A 105 3.60 -5.21 5.00
N THR A 106 2.72 -6.08 4.50
CA THR A 106 2.89 -7.53 4.53
C THR A 106 2.76 -8.10 3.12
N PHE A 107 3.68 -8.99 2.75
CA PHE A 107 3.68 -9.63 1.43
C PHE A 107 2.77 -10.86 1.45
N ARG A 108 1.83 -10.95 0.50
CA ARG A 108 0.77 -11.97 0.51
C ARG A 108 0.55 -12.56 -0.87
N LYS A 109 0.10 -13.81 -0.90
CA LYS A 109 -0.50 -14.41 -2.10
C LYS A 109 -1.91 -13.83 -2.27
N VAL A 110 -2.15 -13.13 -3.37
CA VAL A 110 -3.47 -12.55 -3.68
C VAL A 110 -4.37 -13.58 -4.34
N GLY A 111 -3.79 -14.43 -5.19
CA GLY A 111 -4.54 -15.48 -5.88
C GLY A 111 -3.70 -16.24 -6.89
N ILE A 112 -4.35 -17.16 -7.57
CA ILE A 112 -3.81 -17.89 -8.72
C ILE A 112 -4.63 -17.43 -9.92
N PHE A 113 -3.99 -16.82 -10.91
CA PHE A 113 -4.65 -16.42 -12.16
C PHE A 113 -4.60 -17.57 -13.17
N MET A 114 -5.24 -17.38 -14.34
CA MET A 114 -5.22 -18.37 -15.43
C MET A 114 -3.80 -18.89 -15.69
N GLU A 115 -3.70 -20.19 -16.02
CA GLU A 115 -2.45 -20.89 -16.34
C GLU A 115 -1.47 -21.09 -15.17
N GLY A 116 -1.95 -21.07 -13.92
CA GLY A 116 -1.15 -21.46 -12.75
C GLY A 116 -0.18 -20.39 -12.23
N VAL A 117 -0.25 -19.16 -12.77
CA VAL A 117 0.59 -18.05 -12.32
C VAL A 117 0.15 -17.57 -10.94
N HIS A 118 1.01 -17.76 -9.94
CA HIS A 118 0.81 -17.25 -8.59
C HIS A 118 1.08 -15.75 -8.53
N ASN A 119 0.08 -14.97 -8.16
CA ASN A 119 0.24 -13.53 -7.99
C ASN A 119 0.43 -13.19 -6.50
N TYR A 120 1.53 -12.53 -6.22
CA TYR A 120 1.87 -12.02 -4.89
C TYR A 120 1.87 -10.50 -4.91
N TYR A 121 1.33 -9.92 -3.85
CA TYR A 121 1.25 -8.47 -3.71
C TYR A 121 1.28 -8.06 -2.25
N TRP A 122 1.48 -6.76 -2.04
CA TRP A 122 1.52 -6.17 -0.71
C TRP A 122 0.12 -5.82 -0.21
N LYS A 123 -0.16 -6.21 1.02
CA LYS A 123 -1.32 -5.78 1.81
C LYS A 123 -0.85 -4.96 3.00
N ALA A 124 -1.74 -4.20 3.59
CA ALA A 124 -1.50 -3.50 4.84
C ALA A 124 -1.93 -4.37 6.03
N MET A 125 -1.21 -4.27 7.14
CA MET A 125 -1.52 -4.95 8.39
C MET A 125 -1.41 -3.94 9.53
N PRO A 126 -2.36 -3.88 10.49
CA PRO A 126 -2.18 -3.10 11.70
C PRO A 126 -0.90 -3.51 12.43
N ILE A 127 -0.14 -2.53 12.95
CA ILE A 127 1.09 -2.84 13.68
C ILE A 127 0.74 -3.63 14.95
N ARG A 128 1.36 -4.79 15.13
CA ARG A 128 1.14 -5.63 16.31
C ARG A 128 1.59 -4.90 17.58
N GLY A 129 0.70 -4.81 18.56
CA GLY A 129 0.99 -4.13 19.83
C GLY A 129 0.88 -2.60 19.78
N ALA A 130 0.49 -2.00 18.64
CA ALA A 130 0.12 -0.59 18.63
C ALA A 130 -1.17 -0.42 19.46
N THR A 131 -1.05 0.17 20.65
CA THR A 131 -2.21 0.58 21.43
C THR A 131 -2.99 1.63 20.65
N VAL A 132 -4.25 1.33 20.39
CA VAL A 132 -5.20 2.25 19.79
C VAL A 132 -5.35 3.42 20.75
N ALA A 133 -4.59 4.50 20.54
CA ALA A 133 -4.85 5.74 21.27
C ALA A 133 -6.30 6.13 20.95
N ALA A 134 -7.15 6.12 21.98
CA ALA A 134 -8.55 6.51 21.85
C ALA A 134 -8.59 7.90 21.22
N ALA A 135 -9.34 8.05 20.12
CA ALA A 135 -9.60 9.36 19.56
C ALA A 135 -10.20 10.22 20.67
N LYS A 136 -9.55 11.33 21.01
CA LYS A 136 -10.13 12.35 21.88
C LYS A 136 -11.41 12.82 21.18
N ALA A 137 -12.56 12.48 21.77
CA ALA A 137 -13.83 13.09 21.40
C ALA A 137 -13.69 14.60 21.57
N ALA A 138 -13.98 15.35 20.51
CA ALA A 138 -14.20 16.78 20.56
C ALA A 138 -15.69 17.02 20.86
#